data_AF-A0A2W6ZKH3-F1
#
_entry.id   AF-A0A2W6ZKH3-F1
#
_cell.length_a   1.000
_cell.length_b   1.000
_cell.length_c   1.000
_cell.angle_alpha   90.00
_cell.angle_beta   90.00
_cell.angle_gamma   90.00
#
_symmetry.space_group_name_H-M   'P 1'
#
loop_
_entity.id
_entity.type
_entity.pdbx_description
1 polymer ?
#
loop_
_entity_poly.entity_id
_entity_poly.type
_entity_poly.pdbx_seq_one_letter_code
_entity_poly.pdbx_strand_id
1 'polypeptide(L)'
;MAPLPIDSFLDQLSQDETLQDKARTATTAQDIATIAQAAGFVITAGDVIAFFASQLLNGDAAVVEKRFDSLGWDIGELLWALKTWR
;
A
#
# COMPACT_ATOMS: atom_id res chain seq x y z
N MET A 1 9.20 10.98 17.49
CA MET A 1 8.21 9.87 17.42
C MET A 1 8.90 8.68 16.79
N ALA A 2 8.63 7.47 17.25
CA ALA A 2 9.05 6.27 16.52
C ALA A 2 8.29 6.21 15.17
N PRO A 3 8.92 5.71 14.09
CA PRO A 3 8.23 5.52 12.81
C PRO A 3 7.03 4.57 12.99
N LEU A 4 5.98 4.73 12.18
CA LEU A 4 4.86 3.80 12.22
C LEU A 4 5.37 2.41 11.81
N PRO A 5 4.74 1.32 12.30
CA PRO A 5 5.13 -0.04 11.92
C PRO A 5 5.20 -0.24 10.40
N ILE A 6 4.30 0.40 9.65
CA ILE A 6 4.27 0.35 8.20
C ILE A 6 5.42 1.10 7.52
N ASP A 7 5.89 2.22 8.08
CA ASP A 7 7.06 2.92 7.56
C ASP A 7 8.31 2.03 7.69
N SER A 8 8.46 1.39 8.85
CA SER A 8 9.59 0.48 9.10
C SER A 8 9.55 -0.75 8.19
N PHE A 9 8.35 -1.27 7.91
CA PHE A 9 8.16 -2.34 6.95
C PHE A 9 8.53 -1.91 5.52
N LEU A 10 8.13 -0.71 5.09
CA LEU A 10 8.48 -0.19 3.77
C LEU A 10 9.98 0.07 3.62
N ASP A 11 10.64 0.55 4.68
CA ASP A 11 12.09 0.71 4.71
C ASP A 11 12.80 -0.64 4.52
N GLN A 12 12.38 -1.68 5.26
CA GLN A 12 12.93 -3.03 5.07
C GLN A 12 12.60 -3.60 3.68
N LEU A 13 11.36 -3.43 3.21
CA LEU A 13 10.93 -3.85 1.88
C LEU A 13 11.83 -3.25 0.79
N SER A 14 12.24 -1.98 0.92
CA SER A 14 13.12 -1.33 -0.06
C SER A 14 14.52 -1.93 -0.14
N GLN A 15 14.95 -2.67 0.90
CA GLN A 15 16.30 -3.23 1.03
C GLN A 15 16.36 -4.76 0.90
N ASP A 16 15.22 -5.45 0.95
CA ASP A 16 15.11 -6.91 0.91
C ASP A 16 14.40 -7.39 -0.37
N GLU A 17 15.18 -7.86 -1.35
CA GLU A 17 14.67 -8.35 -2.64
C GLU A 17 13.72 -9.56 -2.48
N THR A 18 13.99 -10.45 -1.52
CA THR A 18 13.11 -11.60 -1.26
C THR A 18 11.75 -11.14 -0.72
N LEU A 19 11.75 -10.10 0.13
CA LEU A 19 10.52 -9.49 0.62
C LEU A 19 9.77 -8.75 -0.48
N GLN A 20 10.48 -8.08 -1.40
CA GLN A 20 9.89 -7.45 -2.59
C GLN A 20 9.19 -8.46 -3.48
N ASP A 21 9.82 -9.60 -3.77
CA ASP A 21 9.23 -10.64 -4.61
C ASP A 21 7.97 -11.25 -3.97
N LYS A 22 7.97 -11.45 -2.66
CA LYS A 22 6.75 -11.86 -1.94
C LYS A 22 5.66 -10.79 -2.06
N ALA A 23 6.00 -9.52 -1.82
CA ALA A 23 5.04 -8.42 -1.90
C ALA A 23 4.45 -8.25 -3.31
N ARG A 24 5.21 -8.53 -4.37
CA ARG A 24 4.71 -8.50 -5.76
C ARG A 24 3.61 -9.52 -6.05
N THR A 25 3.53 -10.60 -5.27
CA THR A 25 2.48 -11.62 -5.42
C THR A 25 1.20 -11.31 -4.64
N ALA A 26 1.24 -10.29 -3.76
CA ALA A 26 0.09 -9.90 -2.97
C ALA A 26 -0.99 -9.26 -3.84
N THR A 27 -2.23 -9.71 -3.67
CA THR A 27 -3.39 -9.17 -4.40
C THR A 27 -4.37 -8.43 -3.48
N THR A 28 -4.22 -8.59 -2.16
CA THR A 28 -5.06 -7.96 -1.15
C THR A 28 -4.25 -7.29 -0.06
N ALA A 29 -4.85 -6.34 0.65
CA ALA A 29 -4.24 -5.74 1.85
C ALA A 29 -3.96 -6.79 2.94
N GLN A 30 -4.74 -7.88 2.99
CA GLN A 30 -4.51 -8.99 3.92
C GLN A 30 -3.26 -9.80 3.56
N ASP A 31 -2.96 -9.97 2.27
CA ASP A 31 -1.72 -10.61 1.83
C ASP A 31 -0.51 -9.80 2.30
N ILE A 32 -0.55 -8.47 2.12
CA ILE A 32 0.50 -7.55 2.57
C ILE A 32 0.67 -7.63 4.10
N ALA A 33 -0.43 -7.59 4.85
CA ALA A 33 -0.38 -7.72 6.30
C ALA A 33 0.25 -9.06 6.75
N THR A 34 -0.07 -10.15 6.06
CA THR A 34 0.49 -11.48 6.32
C THR A 34 1.99 -11.53 6.03
N ILE A 35 2.43 -10.93 4.93
CA ILE A 35 3.85 -10.82 4.57
C ILE A 35 4.61 -9.99 5.60
N ALA A 36 4.05 -8.86 6.03
CA ALA A 36 4.66 -8.01 7.04
C ALA A 36 4.77 -8.72 8.41
N GLN A 37 3.73 -9.45 8.82
CA GLN A 37 3.75 -10.26 10.05
C GLN A 37 4.80 -11.37 10.00
N ALA A 38 4.96 -12.03 8.84
CA ALA A 38 6.02 -13.02 8.65
C ALA A 38 7.43 -12.41 8.73
N ALA A 39 7.56 -11.11 8.43
CA ALA A 39 8.79 -10.34 8.59
C ALA A 39 8.96 -9.73 10.01
N GLY A 40 8.03 -9.99 10.94
CA GLY A 40 8.10 -9.56 12.33
C GLY A 40 7.39 -8.25 12.66
N PHE A 41 6.63 -7.67 11.72
CA PHE A 41 5.89 -6.43 11.93
C PHE A 41 4.45 -6.70 12.37
N VAL A 42 3.97 -5.93 13.36
CA VAL A 42 2.57 -5.97 13.79
C VAL A 42 1.76 -4.99 12.94
N ILE A 43 1.33 -5.45 11.77
CA ILE A 43 0.54 -4.67 10.79
C ILE A 43 -0.72 -5.46 10.44
N THR A 44 -1.87 -4.80 10.45
CA THR A 44 -3.15 -5.36 9.99
C THR A 44 -3.48 -4.90 8.56
N ALA A 45 -4.43 -5.58 7.90
CA ALA A 45 -4.93 -5.11 6.60
C ALA A 45 -5.53 -3.70 6.67
N GLY A 46 -6.16 -3.35 7.79
CA GLY A 46 -6.70 -2.02 8.03
C GLY A 46 -5.61 -0.95 8.07
N ASP A 47 -4.46 -1.26 8.68
CA ASP A 47 -3.32 -0.34 8.72
C ASP A 47 -2.74 -0.08 7.32
N VAL A 48 -2.67 -1.12 6.48
CA VAL A 48 -2.23 -1.01 5.08
C VAL A 48 -3.16 -0.09 4.29
N ILE A 49 -4.48 -0.31 4.40
CA ILE A 49 -5.49 0.51 3.73
C ILE A 49 -5.44 1.95 4.23
N ALA A 50 -5.37 2.16 5.55
CA ALA A 50 -5.34 3.48 6.15
C ALA A 50 -4.09 4.27 5.74
N PHE A 51 -2.92 3.63 5.75
CA PHE A 51 -1.70 4.26 5.28
C PHE A 51 -1.80 4.64 3.81
N PHE A 52 -2.21 3.71 2.94
CA PHE A 52 -2.36 3.99 1.51
C PHE A 52 -3.33 5.16 1.25
N ALA A 53 -4.50 5.15 1.90
CA ALA A 53 -5.46 6.24 1.83
C ALA A 53 -4.88 7.57 2.31
N SER A 54 -4.07 7.56 3.37
CA SER A 54 -3.41 8.77 3.88
C SER A 54 -2.44 9.38 2.86
N GLN A 55 -1.73 8.56 2.08
CA GLN A 55 -0.83 9.02 1.03
C GLN A 55 -1.59 9.66 -0.13
N LEU A 56 -2.80 9.15 -0.42
CA LEU A 56 -3.68 9.74 -1.43
C LEU A 56 -4.31 11.05 -0.98
N LEU A 57 -4.76 11.12 0.27
CA LEU A 57 -5.50 12.28 0.80
C LEU A 57 -4.59 13.45 1.20
N ASN A 58 -3.38 13.15 1.69
CA ASN A 58 -2.46 14.16 2.21
C ASN A 58 -1.27 14.43 1.28
N GLY A 59 -1.15 13.68 0.18
CA GLY A 59 -0.11 13.89 -0.83
C GLY A 59 -0.36 15.16 -1.65
N ASP A 60 0.71 15.72 -2.22
CA ASP A 60 0.58 16.78 -3.22
C ASP A 60 -0.21 16.27 -4.44
N ALA A 61 -1.22 17.02 -4.86
CA ALA A 61 -2.16 16.58 -5.89
C ALA A 61 -1.46 16.21 -7.20
N ALA A 62 -0.48 17.01 -7.65
CA ALA A 62 0.25 16.74 -8.89
C ALA A 62 1.13 15.49 -8.77
N VAL A 63 1.69 15.22 -7.58
CA VAL A 63 2.44 13.98 -7.31
C VAL A 63 1.52 12.77 -7.29
N VAL A 64 0.34 12.87 -6.66
CA VAL A 64 -0.63 11.78 -6.58
C VAL A 64 -1.15 11.43 -7.97
N GLU A 65 -1.57 12.42 -8.76
CA GLU A 65 -2.04 12.23 -10.15
C GLU A 65 -0.97 11.53 -11.00
N LYS A 66 0.27 12.04 -10.95
CA LYS A 66 1.39 11.41 -11.68
C LYS A 66 1.63 9.97 -11.24
N ARG A 67 1.52 9.67 -9.95
CA ARG A 67 1.70 8.30 -9.43
C ARG A 67 0.62 7.37 -9.92
N PHE A 68 -0.64 7.80 -9.90
CA PHE A 68 -1.77 7.06 -10.47
C PHE A 68 -1.51 6.67 -11.93
N ASP A 69 -1.11 7.65 -12.76
CA ASP A 69 -0.82 7.41 -14.18
C ASP A 69 0.37 6.45 -14.37
N SER A 70 1.42 6.63 -13.58
CA SER A 70 2.67 5.86 -13.73
C SER A 70 2.61 4.43 -13.21
N LEU A 71 1.74 4.16 -12.23
CA LEU A 71 1.60 2.84 -11.60
C LEU A 71 0.59 1.96 -12.35
N GLY A 72 0.02 2.45 -13.46
CA GLY A 72 -0.85 1.68 -14.33
C GLY A 72 -2.16 1.24 -13.67
N TRP A 73 -2.68 2.03 -12.72
CA TRP A 73 -3.94 1.70 -12.07
C TRP A 73 -5.08 1.80 -13.08
N ASP A 74 -5.97 0.80 -13.09
CA ASP A 74 -7.15 0.82 -13.96
C ASP A 74 -8.18 1.82 -13.40
N ILE A 75 -8.13 3.05 -13.92
CA ILE A 75 -9.05 4.14 -13.54
C ILE A 75 -10.51 3.75 -13.81
N GLY A 76 -10.76 2.91 -14.82
CA GLY A 76 -12.10 2.42 -15.14
C GLY A 76 -12.66 1.50 -14.04
N GLU A 77 -11.86 0.55 -13.57
CA GLU A 77 -12.23 -0.31 -12.44
C GLU A 77 -12.42 0.50 -11.16
N LEU A 78 -11.55 1.47 -10.90
CA LEU A 78 -11.69 2.35 -9.74
C LEU A 78 -13.00 3.15 -9.76
N LEU A 79 -13.37 3.72 -10.91
CA LEU A 79 -14.65 4.41 -11.07
C LEU A 79 -15.85 3.47 -10.81
N TRP A 80 -15.77 2.23 -11.26
CA TRP A 80 -16.79 1.20 -11.01
C TRP A 80 -16.88 0.80 -9.54
N ALA A 81 -15.74 0.64 -8.86
CA ALA A 81 -15.68 0.37 -7.43
C ALA A 81 -16.30 1.54 -6.64
N LEU A 82 -15.96 2.78 -6.98
CA LEU A 82 -16.52 3.99 -6.35
C LEU A 82 -18.02 4.09 -6.52
N LYS A 83 -18.54 3.76 -7.71
CA LYS A 83 -19.99 3.69 -7.95
C LYS A 83 -20.68 2.70 -7.01
N THR A 84 -20.03 1.58 -6.70
CA THR A 84 -20.56 0.51 -5.86
C THR A 84 -20.42 0.80 -4.36
N TRP A 85 -19.45 1.63 -3.98
CA TRP A 85 -19.21 2.01 -2.59
C TRP A 85 -20.30 2.95 -2.03
N ARG A 86 -20.88 3.79 -2.89
CA ARG A 86 -22.00 4.68 -2.53
C ARG A 86 -23.28 3.93 -2.22
#